data_AF-A0A2V6K123-F1
#
_entry.id   AF-A0A2V6K123-F1
#
_cell.length_a   1.000
_cell.length_b   1.000
_cell.length_c   1.000
_cell.angle_alpha   90.00
_cell.angle_beta   90.00
_cell.angle_gamma   90.00
#
_symmetry.space_group_name_H-M   'P 1'
#
loop_
_entity.id
_entity.type
_entity.pdbx_description
1 polymer ?
#
loop_
_entity_poly.entity_id
_entity_poly.type
_entity_poly.pdbx_seq_one_letter_code
_entity_poly.pdbx_strand_id
1 'polypeptide(L)'
;MKNVGLRSPCDKVGGLVYFGRMVDQIRAHAKGKLPPEYQANLGKGLDEHCVNFLGVSYSLVVQFVNESLSDGAILQSCFVMGHRPSEAE
;
A
#
# COMPACT_ATOMS: atom_id res chain seq x y z
N MET A 1 -18.95 -3.63 11.60
CA MET A 1 -17.52 -3.59 11.19
C MET A 1 -16.83 -2.53 12.04
N LYS A 2 -15.76 -2.86 12.75
CA LYS A 2 -14.97 -1.84 13.47
C LYS A 2 -14.39 -0.89 12.42
N ASN A 3 -14.63 0.41 12.56
CA ASN A 3 -14.08 1.39 11.64
C ASN A 3 -12.56 1.49 11.89
N VAL A 4 -11.77 0.79 11.10
CA VAL A 4 -10.29 0.72 11.22
C VAL A 4 -9.64 2.06 10.82
N GLY A 5 -10.43 3.04 10.36
CA GLY A 5 -9.92 4.32 9.88
C GLY A 5 -9.06 4.19 8.61
N LEU A 6 -9.16 3.05 7.90
CA LEU A 6 -8.50 2.86 6.62
C LEU A 6 -9.22 3.70 5.56
N ARG A 7 -8.46 4.44 4.74
CA ARG A 7 -9.00 5.27 3.66
C ARG A 7 -9.78 4.45 2.61
N SER A 8 -10.55 5.09 1.74
CA SER A 8 -11.24 4.38 0.66
C SER A 8 -10.26 3.74 -0.32
N PRO A 9 -10.55 2.55 -0.89
CA PRO A 9 -9.78 1.99 -2.00
C PRO A 9 -9.63 2.94 -3.19
N CYS A 10 -10.60 3.84 -3.41
CA CYS A 10 -10.58 4.81 -4.50
C CYS A 10 -9.76 6.08 -4.20
N ASP A 11 -9.33 6.27 -2.95
CA ASP A 11 -8.52 7.44 -2.59
C ASP A 11 -7.13 7.32 -3.22
N LYS A 12 -6.74 8.37 -3.94
CA LYS A 12 -5.51 8.38 -4.73
C LYS A 12 -4.31 8.86 -3.94
N VAL A 13 -3.16 8.26 -4.21
CA VAL A 13 -1.83 8.78 -3.83
C VAL A 13 -1.03 8.91 -5.11
N GLY A 14 -0.57 10.11 -5.45
CA GLY A 14 0.21 10.34 -6.67
C GLY A 14 -0.48 9.86 -7.96
N GLY A 15 -1.81 9.95 -8.03
CA GLY A 15 -2.62 9.48 -9.15
C GLY A 15 -3.08 8.03 -9.06
N LEU A 16 -2.41 7.20 -8.24
CA LEU A 16 -2.69 5.76 -8.12
C LEU A 16 -3.77 5.47 -7.06
N VAL A 17 -4.80 4.74 -7.46
CA VAL A 17 -5.82 4.20 -6.55
C VAL A 17 -5.27 3.01 -5.76
N TYR A 18 -5.91 2.64 -4.66
CA TYR A 18 -5.59 1.50 -3.80
C TYR A 18 -4.24 1.55 -3.07
N PHE A 19 -3.19 2.14 -3.64
CA PHE A 19 -1.86 2.20 -3.02
C PHE A 19 -1.90 2.76 -1.59
N GLY A 20 -2.59 3.88 -1.38
CA GLY A 20 -2.76 4.46 -0.04
C GLY A 20 -3.53 3.53 0.92
N ARG A 21 -4.51 2.77 0.42
CA ARG A 21 -5.24 1.77 1.20
C ARG A 21 -4.32 0.63 1.65
N MET A 22 -3.45 0.13 0.76
CA MET A 22 -2.45 -0.88 1.10
C MET A 22 -1.48 -0.36 2.17
N VAL A 23 -0.96 0.86 2.01
CA VAL A 23 -0.08 1.50 2.99
C VAL A 23 -0.76 1.63 4.36
N ASP A 24 -2.02 2.04 4.41
CA ASP A 24 -2.77 2.12 5.68
C ASP A 24 -2.94 0.74 6.34
N GLN A 25 -3.18 -0.31 5.56
CA GLN A 25 -3.28 -1.68 6.08
C GLN A 25 -1.96 -2.14 6.71
N ILE A 26 -0.82 -1.87 6.04
CA ILE A 26 0.52 -2.18 6.57
C ILE A 26 0.75 -1.41 7.88
N ARG A 27 0.45 -0.11 7.92
CA ARG A 27 0.61 0.71 9.13
C ARG A 27 -0.29 0.24 10.28
N ALA A 28 -1.54 -0.11 9.98
CA ALA A 28 -2.47 -0.64 10.96
C ALA A 28 -1.99 -1.99 11.51
N HIS A 29 -1.43 -2.85 10.65
CA HIS A 29 -0.86 -4.13 11.04
C HIS A 29 0.35 -3.96 11.96
N ALA A 30 1.29 -3.10 11.59
CA ALA A 30 2.47 -2.78 12.40
C ALA A 30 2.11 -2.26 13.80
N LYS A 31 0.94 -1.62 13.94
CA LYS A 31 0.41 -1.11 15.23
C LYS A 31 -0.49 -2.11 15.97
N GLY A 32 -0.69 -3.32 15.45
CA GLY A 32 -1.61 -4.31 16.02
C GLY A 32 -3.08 -3.91 15.97
N LYS A 33 -3.44 -2.96 15.08
CA LYS A 33 -4.79 -2.39 14.97
C LYS A 33 -5.57 -2.89 13.76
N LEU A 34 -4.92 -3.64 12.85
CA LEU A 34 -5.59 -4.23 11.71
C LEU A 34 -6.48 -5.41 12.17
N PRO A 35 -7.76 -5.48 11.82
CA PRO A 35 -8.60 -6.61 12.20
C PRO A 35 -8.14 -7.93 11.58
N PRO A 36 -8.41 -9.08 12.24
CA PRO A 36 -7.99 -10.39 11.78
C PRO A 36 -8.44 -10.73 10.36
N GLU A 37 -9.66 -10.32 9.94
CA GLU A 37 -10.14 -10.59 8.59
C GLU A 37 -9.29 -9.95 7.48
N TYR A 38 -8.64 -8.82 7.77
CA TYR A 38 -7.73 -8.17 6.83
C TYR A 38 -6.32 -8.76 6.90
N GLN A 39 -5.88 -9.22 8.08
CA GLN A 39 -4.55 -9.80 8.26
C GLN A 39 -4.31 -11.03 7.38
N ALA A 40 -5.34 -11.88 7.21
CA ALA A 40 -5.25 -13.09 6.38
C ALA A 40 -4.90 -12.80 4.90
N ASN A 41 -5.20 -11.58 4.43
CA ASN A 41 -5.03 -11.16 3.04
C ASN A 41 -3.91 -10.12 2.84
N LEU A 42 -3.17 -9.75 3.89
CA LEU A 42 -2.05 -8.81 3.75
C LEU A 42 -1.02 -9.35 2.75
N GLY A 43 -0.66 -8.52 1.78
CA GLY A 43 0.29 -8.88 0.72
C GLY A 43 -0.25 -9.84 -0.32
N LYS A 44 -1.56 -10.11 -0.34
CA LYS A 44 -2.23 -10.97 -1.31
C LYS A 44 -3.36 -10.23 -2.02
N GLY A 45 -3.84 -10.78 -3.14
CA GLY A 45 -4.97 -10.21 -3.88
C GLY A 45 -4.65 -8.81 -4.38
N LEU A 46 -5.41 -7.80 -3.96
CA LEU A 46 -5.18 -6.42 -4.42
C LEU A 46 -3.84 -5.83 -3.96
N ASP A 47 -3.32 -6.23 -2.79
CA ASP A 47 -1.97 -5.81 -2.36
C ASP A 47 -0.90 -6.36 -3.32
N GLU A 48 -1.01 -7.64 -3.68
CA GLU A 48 -0.13 -8.32 -4.64
C GLU A 48 -0.24 -7.69 -6.04
N HIS A 49 -1.46 -7.44 -6.52
CA HIS A 49 -1.67 -6.76 -7.80
C HIS A 49 -1.06 -5.35 -7.81
N CYS A 50 -1.20 -4.60 -6.71
CA CYS A 50 -0.66 -3.25 -6.61
C CYS A 50 0.88 -3.24 -6.68
N VAL A 51 1.56 -4.13 -5.95
CA VAL A 51 3.03 -4.18 -5.98
C VAL A 51 3.57 -4.76 -7.28
N ASN A 52 2.88 -5.73 -7.88
CA ASN A 52 3.22 -6.26 -9.21
C ASN A 52 3.07 -5.18 -10.30
N PHE A 53 2.00 -4.38 -10.24
CA PHE A 53 1.81 -3.24 -11.16
C PHE A 53 2.91 -2.20 -11.02
N LEU A 54 3.38 -1.96 -9.79
CA LEU A 54 4.52 -1.08 -9.51
C LEU A 54 5.89 -1.75 -9.76
N GLY A 55 5.94 -3.03 -10.13
CA GLY A 55 7.19 -3.76 -10.36
C GLY A 55 8.08 -3.92 -9.12
N VAL A 56 7.50 -3.95 -7.92
CA VAL A 56 8.24 -4.09 -6.64
C VAL A 56 7.69 -5.23 -5.79
N SER A 57 8.42 -5.63 -4.76
CA SER A 57 7.95 -6.64 -3.80
C SER A 57 7.13 -6.01 -2.67
N TYR A 58 6.16 -6.75 -2.15
CA TYR A 58 5.39 -6.31 -0.97
C TYR A 58 6.28 -6.03 0.25
N SER A 59 7.26 -6.88 0.50
CA SER A 59 8.21 -6.72 1.61
C SER A 59 8.99 -5.40 1.55
N LEU A 60 9.33 -4.92 0.35
CA LEU A 60 9.99 -3.63 0.17
C LEU A 60 9.08 -2.47 0.60
N VAL A 61 7.80 -2.51 0.21
CA VAL A 61 6.83 -1.48 0.63
C VAL A 61 6.65 -1.50 2.15
N VAL A 62 6.59 -2.69 2.76
CA VAL A 62 6.52 -2.84 4.23
C VAL A 62 7.73 -2.20 4.91
N GLN A 63 8.93 -2.37 4.36
CA GLN A 63 10.14 -1.73 4.88
C GLN A 63 10.01 -0.20 4.87
N PHE A 64 9.65 0.40 3.73
CA PHE A 64 9.47 1.85 3.63
C PHE A 64 8.38 2.40 4.55
N VAL A 65 7.31 1.64 4.77
CA VAL A 65 6.27 2.01 5.73
C VAL A 65 6.82 2.01 7.16
N ASN A 66 7.65 1.03 7.52
CA ASN A 66 8.26 0.92 8.85
C ASN A 66 9.32 1.99 9.09
N GLU A 67 9.95 2.51 8.04
CA GLU A 67 10.82 3.70 8.08
C GLU A 67 10.03 5.01 8.30
N SER A 68 8.70 4.94 8.48
CA SER A 68 7.82 6.09 8.74
C SER A 68 7.80 7.14 7.64
N LEU A 69 8.06 6.72 6.39
CA LEU A 69 7.97 7.58 5.22
C LEU A 69 6.51 7.98 4.93
N SER A 70 6.34 9.15 4.30
CA SER A 70 5.03 9.61 3.81
C SER A 70 4.59 8.81 2.58
N ASP A 71 3.29 8.74 2.30
CA ASP A 71 2.75 7.94 1.20
C ASP A 71 3.36 8.33 -0.15
N GLY A 72 3.54 9.64 -0.38
CA GLY A 72 4.17 10.15 -1.58
C GLY A 72 5.64 9.73 -1.69
N ALA A 73 6.40 9.73 -0.59
CA ALA A 73 7.79 9.28 -0.60
C ALA A 73 7.89 7.78 -0.89
N ILE A 74 7.05 6.97 -0.24
CA ILE A 74 7.00 5.52 -0.49
C ILE A 74 6.68 5.25 -1.96
N LEU A 75 5.67 5.93 -2.51
CA LEU A 75 5.28 5.76 -3.91
C LEU A 75 6.40 6.17 -4.87
N GLN A 76 7.09 7.28 -4.60
CA GLN A 76 8.25 7.68 -5.40
C GLN A 76 9.38 6.64 -5.33
N SER A 77 9.66 6.07 -4.15
CA SER A 77 10.64 4.99 -4.02
C SER A 77 10.24 3.76 -4.84
N CYS A 78 8.95 3.39 -4.85
CA CYS A 78 8.46 2.31 -5.71
C CYS A 78 8.68 2.62 -7.20
N PHE A 79 8.43 3.86 -7.64
CA PHE A 79 8.66 4.27 -9.03
C PHE A 79 10.15 4.23 -9.42
N VAL A 80 11.04 4.60 -8.50
CA VAL A 80 12.50 4.57 -8.75
C VAL A 80 13.02 3.13 -8.86
N MET A 81 12.46 2.21 -8.06
CA MET A 81 12.94 0.82 -8.00
C MET A 81 12.25 -0.12 -8.98
N GLY A 82 11.07 0.25 -9.48
CA GLY A 82 10.25 -0.58 -10.36
C GLY A 82 9.68 0.20 -11.53
N HIS A 83 8.35 0.24 -11.60
CA HIS A 83 7.61 0.83 -12.70
C HIS A 83 6.81 2.05 -12.25
N ARG A 84 6.81 3.09 -13.10
CA ARG A 84 5.99 4.28 -12.96
C ARG A 84 4.88 4.25 -14.02
N PRO A 85 3.63 3.97 -13.64
CA PRO A 85 2.51 3.96 -14.56
C PRO A 85 2.26 5.31 -15.20
N SER A 86 1.78 5.29 -16.44
CA SER A 86 1.21 6.46 -17.11
C SER A 86 -0.22 6.74 -16.63
N GLU A 87 -0.81 7.87 -17.01
CA GLU A 87 -2.21 8.18 -16.65
C GLU A 87 -3.25 7.29 -17.35
N ALA A 88 -2.85 6.60 -18.42
CA ALA A 88 -3.73 5.73 -19.22
C ALA A 88 -3.83 4.30 -18.66
N GLU A 89 -2.95 3.94 -17.72
CA GLU A 89 -2.89 2.66 -17.03
C GLU A 89 -3.58 2.74 -15.67
#